data_AF-A0A2A4QI18-F1
#
_entry.id   AF-A0A2A4QI18-F1
#
_cell.length_a   1.000
_cell.length_b   1.000
_cell.length_c   1.000
_cell.angle_alpha   90.00
_cell.angle_beta   90.00
_cell.angle_gamma   90.00
#
_symmetry.space_group_name_H-M   'P 1'
#
loop_
_entity.id
_entity.type
_entity.pdbx_description
1 polymer ?
#
loop_
_entity_poly.entity_id
_entity_poly.type
_entity_poly.pdbx_seq_one_letter_code
_entity_poly.pdbx_strand_id
1 'polypeptide(L)'
;MIYKKYEFQTKKLLNDKLKKLNSSNEPIKLNKLTIEQGVYDGEKVVKEPVFSKGYCVDVVWSTEVSKDWNEYEINPKNPKHKIS
;
A
#
# COMPACT_ATOMS: atom_id res chain seq x y z
N MET A 1 -6.14 -17.56 4.05
CA MET A 1 -5.42 -16.40 3.51
C MET A 1 -5.89 -15.15 4.23
N ILE A 2 -4.99 -14.27 4.63
CA ILE A 2 -5.29 -13.03 5.36
C ILE A 2 -4.83 -11.85 4.51
N TYR A 3 -5.71 -10.88 4.26
CA TYR A 3 -5.38 -9.68 3.49
C TYR A 3 -5.12 -8.51 4.44
N LYS A 4 -3.95 -7.89 4.31
CA LYS A 4 -3.56 -6.74 5.10
C LYS A 4 -2.90 -5.69 4.23
N LYS A 5 -3.16 -4.42 4.56
CA LYS A 5 -2.57 -3.24 3.90
C LYS A 5 -1.56 -2.61 4.85
N TYR A 6 -0.41 -2.23 4.32
CA TYR A 6 0.68 -1.63 5.06
C TYR A 6 1.16 -0.36 4.39
N GLU A 7 1.59 0.62 5.18
CA GLU A 7 2.25 1.84 4.70
C GLU A 7 3.63 2.00 5.33
N PHE A 8 4.64 2.24 4.48
CA PHE A 8 6.02 2.45 4.88
C PHE A 8 6.47 3.87 4.55
N GLN A 9 7.20 4.52 5.46
CA GLN A 9 7.68 5.89 5.25
C GLN A 9 8.68 6.00 4.09
N THR A 10 9.44 4.94 3.79
CA THR A 10 10.43 4.94 2.71
C THR A 10 10.34 3.70 1.83
N LYS A 11 10.66 3.87 0.54
CA LYS A 11 10.72 2.76 -0.44
C LYS A 11 11.76 1.71 -0.06
N LYS A 12 12.87 2.14 0.56
CA LYS A 12 13.94 1.25 1.03
C LYS A 12 13.42 0.28 2.09
N LEU A 13 12.75 0.81 3.12
CA LEU A 13 12.17 0.00 4.20
C LEU A 13 11.13 -1.00 3.67
N LEU A 14 10.23 -0.55 2.79
CA LEU A 14 9.28 -1.43 2.11
C LEU A 14 10.01 -2.58 1.40
N ASN A 15 11.01 -2.26 0.55
CA ASN A 15 11.72 -3.28 -0.22
C ASN A 15 12.49 -4.26 0.69
N ASP A 16 13.07 -3.79 1.78
CA ASP A 16 13.80 -4.65 2.72
C ASP A 16 12.86 -5.59 3.48
N LYS A 17 11.62 -5.16 3.77
CA LYS A 17 10.57 -6.03 4.34
C LYS A 17 10.05 -7.05 3.33
N LEU A 18 9.85 -6.65 2.08
CA LEU A 18 9.39 -7.54 1.01
C LEU A 18 10.37 -8.67 0.70
N LYS A 19 11.69 -8.41 0.76
CA LYS A 19 12.72 -9.44 0.60
C LYS A 19 12.66 -10.55 1.66
N LYS A 20 12.05 -10.27 2.82
CA LYS A 20 11.90 -11.21 3.94
C LYS A 20 10.59 -11.99 3.90
N LEU A 21 9.70 -11.73 2.93
CA LEU A 21 8.47 -12.49 2.78
C LEU A 21 8.78 -13.89 2.25
N ASN A 22 8.10 -14.88 2.82
CA ASN A 22 8.10 -16.25 2.30
C ASN A 22 7.46 -16.28 0.91
N SER A 23 7.87 -17.23 0.07
CA SER A 23 7.35 -17.41 -1.30
C SER A 23 5.84 -17.65 -1.38
N SER A 24 5.24 -18.14 -0.30
CA SER A 24 3.79 -18.36 -0.19
C SER A 24 2.98 -17.09 0.10
N ASN A 25 3.64 -15.95 0.35
CA ASN A 25 2.98 -14.67 0.58
C ASN A 25 3.06 -13.82 -0.70
N GLU A 26 1.96 -13.19 -1.06
CA GLU A 26 1.87 -12.42 -2.31
C GLU A 26 1.78 -10.92 -2.01
N PRO A 27 2.85 -10.15 -2.25
CA PRO A 27 2.82 -8.70 -2.09
C PRO A 27 2.40 -7.98 -3.38
N ILE A 28 1.41 -7.10 -3.28
CA ILE A 28 0.94 -6.21 -4.35
C ILE A 28 1.41 -4.79 -4.03
N LYS A 29 2.44 -4.32 -4.76
CA LYS A 29 3.00 -2.98 -4.59
C LYS A 29 2.06 -1.94 -5.17
N LEU A 30 1.57 -1.04 -4.31
CA LEU A 30 0.69 0.07 -4.71
C LEU A 30 1.44 1.40 -4.85
N ASN A 31 2.73 1.45 -4.49
CA ASN A 31 3.53 2.67 -4.42
C ASN A 31 2.83 3.74 -3.57
N LYS A 32 2.85 5.01 -3.97
CA LYS A 32 2.14 6.06 -3.25
C LYS A 32 0.68 6.07 -3.67
N LEU A 33 -0.23 6.17 -2.71
CA LEU A 33 -1.66 6.29 -2.98
C LEU A 33 -1.97 7.70 -3.45
N THR A 34 -2.84 7.84 -4.45
CA THR A 34 -3.40 9.15 -4.82
C THR A 34 -4.45 9.55 -3.76
N ILE A 35 -4.18 10.63 -3.02
CA ILE A 35 -5.09 11.23 -2.06
C ILE A 35 -6.07 12.17 -2.78
N GLU A 36 -5.53 13.01 -3.67
CA GLU A 36 -6.33 13.89 -4.53
C GLU A 36 -5.96 13.61 -5.99
N GLN A 37 -6.99 13.41 -6.83
CA GLN A 37 -6.76 13.28 -8.25
C GLN A 37 -6.25 14.61 -8.84
N GLY A 38 -5.34 14.51 -9.80
CA GLY A 38 -4.93 15.65 -10.61
C GLY A 38 -6.06 16.11 -11.51
N VAL A 39 -5.96 17.34 -12.00
CA VAL A 39 -6.86 17.88 -13.01
C VAL A 39 -6.09 17.98 -14.32
N TYR A 40 -6.66 17.41 -15.38
CA TYR A 40 -6.06 17.34 -16.70
C TYR A 40 -7.00 17.96 -17.72
N ASP A 41 -6.44 18.72 -18.66
CA ASP A 41 -7.14 19.26 -19.82
C ASP A 41 -6.46 18.71 -21.08
N GLY A 42 -7.03 17.63 -21.63
CA GLY A 42 -6.34 16.77 -22.58
C GLY A 42 -5.10 16.13 -21.96
N GLU A 43 -3.94 16.33 -22.59
CA GLU A 43 -2.64 15.86 -22.08
C GLU A 43 -1.97 16.86 -21.12
N LYS A 44 -2.55 18.06 -20.94
CA LYS A 44 -1.96 19.11 -20.11
C LYS A 44 -2.36 18.94 -18.65
N VAL A 45 -1.37 18.94 -17.77
CA VAL A 45 -1.60 18.95 -16.31
C VAL A 45 -1.98 20.35 -15.86
N VAL A 46 -3.20 20.51 -15.34
CA VAL A 46 -3.72 21.76 -14.76
C VAL A 46 -3.46 21.79 -13.25
N LYS A 47 -3.64 20.65 -12.57
CA LYS A 47 -3.29 20.46 -11.16
C LYS A 47 -2.66 19.08 -10.98
N GLU A 48 -1.48 19.02 -10.38
CA GLU A 48 -0.81 17.76 -10.04
C GLU A 48 -1.62 16.95 -9.01
N PRO A 49 -1.68 15.61 -9.13
CA PRO A 49 -2.27 14.76 -8.11
C PRO A 49 -1.48 14.86 -6.80
N VAL A 50 -2.18 14.81 -5.67
CA VAL A 50 -1.56 14.74 -4.35
C VAL A 50 -1.42 13.27 -3.97
N PHE A 51 -0.18 12.84 -3.70
CA PHE A 51 0.11 11.48 -3.29
C PHE A 51 0.30 11.36 -1.77
N SER A 52 0.10 10.15 -1.23
CA SER A 52 0.46 9.80 0.13
C SER A 52 1.96 9.99 0.36
N LYS A 53 2.32 10.29 1.61
CA LYS A 53 3.74 10.43 1.99
C LYS A 53 4.45 9.08 1.96
N GLY A 54 3.77 8.02 2.38
CA GLY A 54 4.32 6.67 2.43
C GLY A 54 4.05 5.83 1.19
N TYR A 55 4.67 4.66 1.19
CA TYR A 55 4.58 3.62 0.17
C TYR A 55 3.70 2.49 0.68
N CYS A 56 2.63 2.23 -0.03
CA CYS A 56 1.63 1.24 0.32
C CYS A 56 1.88 -0.11 -0.37
N VAL A 57 1.57 -1.17 0.35
CA VAL A 57 1.58 -2.55 -0.15
C VAL A 57 0.43 -3.34 0.47
N ASP A 58 -0.22 -4.15 -0.35
CA ASP A 58 -1.16 -5.16 0.14
C ASP A 58 -0.43 -6.51 0.16
N VAL A 59 -0.57 -7.27 1.23
CA VAL A 59 0.04 -8.60 1.35
C VAL A 59 -1.05 -9.62 1.62
N VAL A 60 -1.07 -10.66 0.79
CA VAL A 60 -1.84 -11.87 1.02
C VAL A 60 -0.99 -12.84 1.82
N TRP A 61 -1.35 -13.04 3.09
CA TRP A 61 -0.67 -13.97 3.98
C TRP A 61 -1.27 -15.35 3.86
N SER A 62 -0.42 -16.36 3.74
CA SER A 62 -0.84 -17.77 3.63
C SER A 62 -1.49 -18.29 4.92
N THR A 63 -0.84 -18.10 6.07
CA THR A 63 -1.32 -18.59 7.39
C THR A 63 -1.32 -17.51 8.46
N GLU A 64 -0.15 -16.99 8.81
CA GLU A 64 0.04 -16.08 9.94
C GLU A 64 0.66 -14.76 9.49
N VAL A 65 0.14 -13.64 10.03
CA VAL A 65 0.75 -12.33 9.83
C VAL A 65 2.00 -12.24 10.68
N SER A 66 3.13 -11.91 10.05
CA SER A 66 4.38 -11.67 10.77
C SER A 66 4.23 -10.47 11.71
N LYS A 67 4.49 -10.65 13.01
CA LYS A 67 4.37 -9.58 14.03
C LYS A 67 5.17 -8.32 13.68
N ASP A 68 6.30 -8.49 13.01
CA ASP A 68 7.17 -7.41 12.50
C ASP A 68 6.49 -6.47 11.48
N TRP A 69 5.26 -6.76 11.07
CA TRP A 69 4.49 -5.95 10.14
C TRP A 69 3.38 -5.13 10.81
N ASN A 70 3.02 -5.45 12.06
CA ASN A 70 1.85 -4.87 12.73
C ASN A 70 1.94 -3.35 12.88
N GLU A 71 3.14 -2.80 13.12
CA GLU A 71 3.35 -1.35 13.28
C GLU A 71 3.14 -0.55 11.98
N TYR A 72 3.19 -1.22 10.82
CA TYR A 72 2.99 -0.61 9.51
C TYR A 72 1.56 -0.82 8.99
N GLU A 73 0.75 -1.59 9.72
CA GLU A 73 -0.61 -1.91 9.30
C GLU A 73 -1.47 -0.66 9.29
N ILE A 74 -2.12 -0.41 8.15
CA ILE A 74 -3.08 0.68 8.04
C ILE A 74 -4.49 0.12 7.91
N ASN A 75 -5.36 0.57 8.81
CA ASN A 75 -6.79 0.35 8.69
C ASN A 75 -7.37 1.53 7.88
N PRO A 76 -7.81 1.30 6.63
CA PRO A 76 -8.44 2.37 5.87
C PRO A 76 -9.67 2.87 6.62
N LYS A 77 -9.67 4.16 6.97
CA LYS A 77 -10.86 4.80 7.55
C LYS A 77 -11.83 5.06 6.41
N ASN A 78 -12.98 4.37 6.44
CA ASN A 78 -14.05 4.48 5.45
C ASN A 78 -13.67 4.01 4.03
N PRO A 79 -13.32 2.72 3.85
CA PRO A 79 -12.97 2.21 2.53
C PRO A 79 -14.19 2.28 1.60
N LYS A 80 -14.05 2.95 0.44
CA LYS A 80 -15.12 3.04 -0.58
C LYS A 80 -15.50 1.67 -1.15
N HIS A 81 -14.60 0.70 -1.05
CA HIS A 81 -14.84 -0.69 -1.42
C HIS A 81 -14.82 -1.55 -0.15
N LYS A 82 -15.97 -2.14 0.20
CA LYS A 82 -16.02 -3.23 1.18
C LYS A 82 -15.61 -4.50 0.45
N ILE A 83 -14.55 -5.16 0.91
CA ILE A 83 -14.30 -6.56 0.55
C ILE A 83 -15.22 -7.36 1.48
N SER A 84 -16.34 -7.82 0.93
CA SER A 84 -17.32 -8.69 1.60
C SER A 84 -16.85 -10.14 1.58
#